data_AF-A0A1Q7JHM9-F1
#
_entry.id   AF-A0A1Q7JHM9-F1
#
_cell.length_a   1.000
_cell.length_b   1.000
_cell.length_c   1.000
_cell.angle_alpha   90.00
_cell.angle_beta   90.00
_cell.angle_gamma   90.00
#
_symmetry.space_group_name_H-M   'P 1'
#
loop_
_entity.id
_entity.type
_entity.pdbx_description
1 polymer ?
#
loop_
_entity_poly.entity_id
_entity_poly.type
_entity_poly.pdbx_seq_one_letter_code
_entity_poly.pdbx_strand_id
1 'polypeptide(L)'
;MVTKLTADQQRRVGDIQQFQKVVEHVAKLVAELNSNRAAKATFIDNICESIARQLSQMRQRALTSGVGTIADVAGAMSVMAGRGGGIDMKIRGLSDGVNSLRMQLDQALKQAMTPEPKQPPGQPH
;
A
#
# COMPACT_ATOMS: atom_id res chain seq x y z
N MET A 1 -22.55 -19.65 -14.24
CA MET A 1 -22.63 -19.83 -12.77
C MET A 1 -21.76 -18.77 -12.12
N VAL A 2 -22.29 -17.94 -11.23
CA VAL A 2 -21.48 -16.99 -10.45
C VAL A 2 -20.77 -17.78 -9.36
N THR A 3 -19.47 -18.02 -9.53
CA THR A 3 -18.65 -18.72 -8.53
C THR A 3 -18.46 -17.78 -7.34
N LYS A 4 -18.98 -18.14 -6.17
CA LYS A 4 -18.81 -17.36 -4.93
C LYS A 4 -17.32 -17.39 -4.52
N LEU A 5 -16.79 -16.26 -4.08
CA LEU A 5 -15.44 -16.14 -3.54
C LEU A 5 -15.26 -17.07 -2.34
N THR A 6 -14.09 -17.71 -2.22
CA THR A 6 -13.74 -18.52 -1.03
C THR A 6 -13.57 -17.64 0.21
N ALA A 7 -13.58 -18.24 1.40
CA ALA A 7 -13.35 -17.50 2.65
C ALA A 7 -11.99 -16.80 2.69
N ASP A 8 -10.94 -17.45 2.16
CA ASP A 8 -9.61 -16.87 2.04
C ASP A 8 -9.55 -15.71 1.04
N GLN A 9 -10.27 -15.82 -0.09
CA GLN A 9 -10.40 -14.71 -1.04
C GLN A 9 -11.10 -13.50 -0.43
N GLN A 10 -12.18 -13.72 0.33
CA GLN A 10 -12.90 -12.64 1.02
C GLN A 10 -12.03 -11.97 2.08
N ARG A 11 -11.26 -12.74 2.86
CA ARG A 11 -10.29 -12.21 3.81
C ARG A 11 -9.24 -11.34 3.11
N ARG A 12 -8.66 -11.84 2.02
CA ARG A 12 -7.63 -11.13 1.24
C ARG A 12 -8.17 -9.82 0.65
N VAL A 13 -9.41 -9.83 0.14
CA VAL A 13 -10.10 -8.61 -0.32
C VAL A 13 -10.22 -7.59 0.81
N GLY A 14 -10.61 -8.03 2.01
CA GLY A 14 -10.70 -7.16 3.18
C GLY A 14 -9.36 -6.52 3.57
N ASP A 15 -8.29 -7.31 3.57
CA ASP A 15 -6.93 -6.82 3.86
C ASP A 15 -6.48 -5.77 2.82
N ILE A 16 -6.67 -6.05 1.53
CA ILE A 16 -6.32 -5.14 0.43
C ILE A 16 -7.08 -3.81 0.55
N GLN A 17 -8.38 -3.86 0.82
CA GLN A 17 -9.19 -2.65 1.01
C GLN A 17 -8.72 -1.83 2.22
N GLN A 18 -8.27 -2.48 3.29
CA GLN A 18 -7.71 -1.77 4.43
C GLN A 18 -6.37 -1.11 4.08
N PHE A 19 -5.53 -1.76 3.27
CA PHE A 19 -4.30 -1.15 2.77
C PHE A 19 -4.58 0.04 1.85
N GLN A 20 -5.58 -0.05 0.96
CA GLN A 20 -6.01 1.09 0.14
C GLN A 20 -6.37 2.32 0.99
N LYS A 21 -7.10 2.12 2.10
CA LYS A 21 -7.42 3.22 3.03
C LYS A 21 -6.18 3.87 3.64
N VAL A 22 -5.17 3.07 3.99
CA VAL A 22 -3.90 3.58 4.52
C VAL A 22 -3.16 4.38 3.44
N VAL A 23 -3.09 3.86 2.21
CA VAL A 23 -2.43 4.54 1.08
C VAL A 23 -3.13 5.87 0.75
N GLU A 24 -4.46 5.92 0.79
CA GLU A 24 -5.20 7.18 0.63
C GLU A 24 -4.90 8.20 1.73
N HIS A 25 -4.76 7.75 2.97
CA HIS A 25 -4.36 8.63 4.06
C HIS A 25 -2.93 9.14 3.88
N VAL A 26 -1.99 8.26 3.53
CA VAL A 26 -0.60 8.65 3.23
C VAL A 26 -0.56 9.64 2.05
N ALA A 27 -1.36 9.44 1.01
CA ALA A 27 -1.46 10.37 -0.12
C ALA A 27 -1.86 11.78 0.33
N LYS A 28 -2.81 11.90 1.28
CA LYS A 28 -3.21 13.19 1.86
C LYS A 28 -2.06 13.84 2.64
N LEU A 29 -1.34 13.07 3.44
CA LEU A 29 -0.16 13.57 4.17
C LEU A 29 0.96 14.04 3.24
N VAL A 30 1.19 13.32 2.14
CA VAL A 30 2.19 13.73 1.12
C VAL A 30 1.75 15.02 0.42
N ALA A 31 0.46 15.17 0.12
CA ALA A 31 -0.08 16.41 -0.42
C ALA A 31 0.08 17.57 0.57
N GLU A 32 -0.21 17.34 1.85
CA GLU A 32 -0.01 18.31 2.93
C GLU A 32 1.46 18.71 3.06
N LEU A 33 2.38 17.73 3.00
CA LEU A 33 3.82 17.95 3.00
C LEU A 33 4.25 18.86 1.83
N ASN A 34 3.73 18.60 0.62
CA ASN A 34 4.05 19.37 -0.58
C ASN A 34 3.52 20.81 -0.50
N SER A 35 2.29 20.99 -0.01
CA SER A 35 1.70 22.33 0.19
C SER A 35 2.43 23.14 1.26
N ASN A 36 3.08 22.47 2.20
CA ASN A 36 3.75 23.08 3.36
C ASN A 36 5.28 22.92 3.34
N ARG A 37 5.89 22.75 2.16
CA ARG A 37 7.34 22.53 2.01
C ARG A 37 8.23 23.66 2.58
N ALA A 38 7.66 24.85 2.80
CA ALA A 38 8.33 26.00 3.42
C ALA A 38 7.89 26.26 4.87
N ALA A 39 7.12 25.33 5.47
CA ALA A 39 6.73 25.43 6.87
C ALA A 39 7.92 25.20 7.81
N LYS A 40 7.69 25.40 9.11
CA LYS A 40 8.68 25.13 10.16
C LYS A 40 9.14 23.67 10.08
N ALA A 41 10.43 23.43 10.30
CA ALA A 41 11.02 22.08 10.26
C ALA A 41 10.25 21.06 11.12
N THR A 42 9.84 21.46 12.33
CA THR A 42 9.06 20.60 13.24
C THR A 42 7.71 20.15 12.65
N PHE A 43 7.06 20.99 11.84
CA PHE A 43 5.82 20.62 11.16
C PHE A 43 6.06 19.58 10.06
N ILE A 44 7.13 19.79 9.28
CA ILE A 44 7.57 18.87 8.23
C ILE A 44 7.95 17.51 8.84
N ASP A 45 8.71 17.52 9.94
CA ASP A 45 9.15 16.32 10.65
C ASP A 45 7.97 15.52 11.19
N ASN A 46 6.98 16.17 11.79
CA ASN A 46 5.76 15.52 12.29
C ASN A 46 4.98 14.81 11.16
N ILE A 47 4.86 15.45 9.99
CA ILE A 47 4.21 14.81 8.83
C ILE A 47 5.03 13.62 8.35
N CYS A 48 6.35 13.78 8.23
CA CYS A 48 7.26 12.71 7.81
C CYS A 48 7.21 11.51 8.76
N GLU A 49 7.17 11.76 10.08
CA GLU A 49 7.04 10.72 11.10
C GLU A 49 5.68 10.00 11.00
N SER A 50 4.59 10.74 10.80
CA SER A 50 3.27 10.16 10.60
C SER A 50 3.23 9.24 9.38
N ILE A 51 3.79 9.68 8.25
CA ILE A 51 3.91 8.88 7.03
C ILE A 51 4.73 7.62 7.30
N ALA A 52 5.92 7.76 7.91
CA ALA A 52 6.80 6.64 8.21
C ALA A 52 6.13 5.59 9.12
N ARG A 53 5.42 6.05 10.16
CA ARG A 53 4.72 5.17 11.10
C ARG A 53 3.61 4.39 10.41
N GLN A 54 2.78 5.05 9.60
CA GLN A 54 1.67 4.39 8.91
C GLN A 54 2.15 3.35 7.90
N LEU A 55 3.19 3.68 7.13
CA LEU A 55 3.78 2.76 6.17
C LEU A 55 4.49 1.59 6.86
N SER A 56 5.11 1.81 8.02
CA SER A 56 5.71 0.72 8.82
C SER A 56 4.66 -0.26 9.33
N GLN A 57 3.53 0.26 9.85
CA GLN A 57 2.41 -0.56 10.29
C GLN A 57 1.78 -1.32 9.13
N MET A 58 1.61 -0.66 7.98
CA MET A 58 1.11 -1.31 6.77
C MET A 58 2.04 -2.43 6.30
N ARG A 59 3.37 -2.20 6.30
CA ARG A 59 4.36 -3.23 5.97
C ARG A 59 4.22 -4.46 6.86
N GLN A 60 4.17 -4.29 8.18
CA GLN A 60 4.06 -5.40 9.13
C GLN A 60 2.83 -6.26 8.84
N ARG A 61 1.70 -5.62 8.53
CA ARG A 61 0.45 -6.31 8.19
C ARG A 61 0.49 -6.94 6.80
N ALA A 62 1.13 -6.28 5.83
CA ALA A 62 1.29 -6.78 4.48
C ALA A 62 2.10 -8.08 4.46
N LEU A 63 3.17 -8.17 5.27
CA LEU A 63 3.99 -9.38 5.42
C LEU A 63 3.18 -10.63 5.82
N THR A 64 2.12 -10.44 6.61
CA THR A 64 1.27 -11.56 7.07
C THR A 64 0.13 -11.90 6.12
N SER A 65 -0.17 -11.03 5.15
CA SER A 65 -1.34 -11.16 4.26
C SER A 65 -1.05 -11.86 2.93
N GLY A 66 0.22 -12.17 2.64
CA GLY A 66 0.63 -12.77 1.37
C GLY A 66 0.41 -11.86 0.15
N VAL A 67 0.13 -10.57 0.36
CA VAL A 67 -0.09 -9.60 -0.71
C VAL A 67 1.24 -8.97 -1.16
N GLY A 68 2.07 -9.77 -1.83
CA GLY A 68 3.20 -9.38 -2.69
C GLY A 68 4.09 -8.21 -2.24
N THR A 69 4.67 -7.52 -3.25
CA THR A 69 5.64 -6.42 -3.19
C THR A 69 5.18 -5.16 -2.41
N ILE A 70 3.95 -5.16 -1.90
CA ILE A 70 3.38 -4.05 -1.11
C ILE A 70 4.19 -3.83 0.17
N ALA A 71 4.61 -4.91 0.84
CA ALA A 71 5.42 -4.83 2.05
C ALA A 71 6.77 -4.16 1.79
N ASP A 72 7.40 -4.46 0.64
CA ASP A 72 8.70 -3.92 0.25
C ASP A 72 8.59 -2.43 -0.09
N VAL A 73 7.59 -2.05 -0.90
CA VAL A 73 7.37 -0.64 -1.26
C VAL A 73 6.98 0.19 -0.04
N ALA A 74 6.07 -0.30 0.81
CA ALA A 74 5.72 0.37 2.06
C ALA A 74 6.95 0.54 2.97
N GLY A 75 7.81 -0.48 3.02
CA GLY A 75 9.07 -0.43 3.75
C GLY A 75 10.04 0.63 3.24
N ALA A 76 10.28 0.66 1.94
CA ALA A 76 11.16 1.64 1.31
C ALA A 76 10.64 3.07 1.51
N MET A 77 9.33 3.28 1.34
CA MET A 77 8.70 4.57 1.56
C MET A 77 8.75 5.01 3.04
N SER A 78 8.60 4.09 3.99
CA SER A 78 8.74 4.39 5.42
C SER A 78 10.14 4.92 5.73
N VAL A 79 11.19 4.26 5.21
CA VAL A 79 12.57 4.71 5.38
C VAL A 79 12.81 6.07 4.72
N MET A 80 12.25 6.29 3.52
CA MET A 80 12.35 7.58 2.83
C MET A 80 11.72 8.71 3.64
N ALA A 81 10.51 8.50 4.16
CA ALA A 81 9.83 9.46 5.02
C ALA A 81 10.64 9.77 6.28
N GLY A 82 11.10 8.74 7.01
CA GLY A 82 11.79 8.91 8.29
C GLY A 82 13.25 9.39 8.20
N ARG A 83 13.99 9.05 7.14
CA ARG A 83 15.46 9.24 7.10
C ARG A 83 16.03 9.71 5.75
N GLY A 84 15.27 9.66 4.67
CA GLY A 84 15.81 9.91 3.33
C GLY A 84 15.78 11.37 2.89
N GLY A 85 16.90 11.91 2.38
CA GLY A 85 16.97 13.05 1.46
C GLY A 85 16.40 14.41 1.92
N GLY A 86 16.54 15.41 1.03
CA GLY A 86 15.88 16.72 1.18
C GLY A 86 14.38 16.66 0.90
N ILE A 87 13.64 17.70 1.29
CA ILE A 87 12.17 17.73 1.24
C ILE A 87 11.60 17.47 -0.15
N ASP A 88 12.19 18.03 -1.20
CA ASP A 88 11.71 17.84 -2.58
C ASP A 88 11.91 16.39 -3.07
N MET A 89 13.02 15.76 -2.67
CA MET A 89 13.28 14.36 -2.98
C MET A 89 12.30 13.43 -2.24
N LYS A 90 12.00 13.73 -0.97
CA LYS A 90 10.98 13.00 -0.20
C LYS A 90 9.62 13.12 -0.86
N ILE A 91 9.17 14.33 -1.18
CA ILE A 91 7.85 14.56 -1.80
C ILE A 91 7.73 13.79 -3.11
N ARG A 92 8.75 13.85 -3.98
CA ARG A 92 8.76 13.10 -5.24
C ARG A 92 8.66 11.60 -5.01
N GLY A 93 9.60 11.04 -4.23
CA GLY A 93 9.64 9.59 -4.04
C GLY A 93 8.44 9.03 -3.27
N LEU A 94 7.88 9.80 -2.33
CA LEU A 94 6.65 9.42 -1.64
C LEU A 94 5.43 9.49 -2.57
N SER A 95 5.36 10.49 -3.46
CA SER A 95 4.29 10.57 -4.46
C SER A 95 4.34 9.41 -5.45
N ASP A 96 5.53 9.08 -5.95
CA ASP A 96 5.75 7.94 -6.85
C ASP A 96 5.41 6.62 -6.15
N GLY A 97 5.82 6.48 -4.89
CA GLY A 97 5.51 5.33 -4.06
C GLY A 97 4.00 5.15 -3.82
N VAL A 98 3.26 6.24 -3.53
CA VAL A 98 1.79 6.20 -3.40
C VAL A 98 1.14 5.71 -4.69
N ASN A 99 1.57 6.22 -5.84
CA ASN A 99 1.04 5.80 -7.13
C ASN A 99 1.33 4.32 -7.40
N SER A 100 2.54 3.86 -7.10
CA SER A 100 2.92 2.45 -7.22
C SER A 100 2.06 1.54 -6.33
N LEU A 101 1.86 1.93 -5.07
CA LEU A 101 1.02 1.17 -4.14
C LEU A 101 -0.43 1.09 -4.58
N ARG A 102 -1.01 2.20 -5.08
CA ARG A 102 -2.38 2.20 -5.64
C ARG A 102 -2.52 1.20 -6.79
N MET A 103 -1.60 1.23 -7.76
CA MET A 103 -1.62 0.31 -8.90
C MET A 103 -1.51 -1.16 -8.45
N GLN A 104 -0.58 -1.47 -7.54
CA GLN A 104 -0.39 -2.83 -7.02
C GLN A 104 -1.61 -3.32 -6.23
N LEU A 105 -2.20 -2.45 -5.40
CA LEU A 105 -3.39 -2.79 -4.63
C LEU A 105 -4.60 -3.02 -5.53
N ASP A 106 -4.80 -2.22 -6.57
CA ASP A 106 -5.89 -2.40 -7.52
C ASP A 106 -5.74 -3.70 -8.32
N GLN A 107 -4.50 -4.03 -8.73
CA GLN A 107 -4.22 -5.31 -9.38
C GLN A 107 -4.46 -6.49 -8.43
N ALA A 108 -3.97 -6.39 -7.19
CA ALA A 108 -4.18 -7.42 -6.18
C ALA A 108 -5.67 -7.61 -5.85
N LEU A 109 -6.45 -6.51 -5.81
CA LEU A 109 -7.89 -6.56 -5.57
C LEU A 109 -8.61 -7.29 -6.71
N LYS A 110 -8.29 -6.94 -7.97
CA LYS A 110 -8.85 -7.63 -9.15
C LYS A 110 -8.55 -9.13 -9.12
N GLN A 111 -7.32 -9.50 -8.78
CA GLN A 111 -6.92 -10.92 -8.65
C GLN A 111 -7.69 -11.62 -7.53
N ALA A 112 -7.79 -11.01 -6.35
CA ALA A 112 -8.49 -11.58 -5.20
C ALA A 112 -10.01 -11.72 -5.43
N MET A 113 -10.59 -10.85 -6.27
CA MET A 113 -12.00 -10.89 -6.66
C MET A 113 -12.28 -11.82 -7.86
N THR A 114 -11.26 -12.39 -8.50
CA THR A 114 -11.45 -13.35 -9.58
C THR A 114 -11.60 -14.75 -8.97
N PRO A 115 -12.74 -15.43 -9.14
CA PRO A 115 -12.90 -16.79 -8.63
C PRO A 115 -11.90 -17.72 -9.29
N GLU A 116 -11.23 -18.58 -8.52
CA GLU A 116 -10.34 -19.57 -9.11
C GLU A 116 -11.13 -20.46 -10.10
N PRO A 117 -10.59 -20.75 -11.29
CA PRO A 117 -11.22 -21.68 -12.20
C PRO A 117 -11.39 -23.01 -11.47
N LYS A 118 -12.62 -23.53 -11.41
CA LYS A 118 -12.82 -24.95 -11.05
C LYS A 118 -11.96 -25.75 -12.03
N GLN A 119 -10.91 -26.38 -11.52
CA GLN A 119 -10.14 -27.37 -12.26
C GLN A 119 -11.16 -28.34 -12.89
N PRO A 120 -11.19 -28.51 -14.22
CA PRO A 120 -12.15 -29.42 -14.83
C PRO A 120 -11.87 -30.82 -14.28
N PRO A 121 -12.89 -31.53 -13.73
CA PRO A 121 -12.70 -32.90 -13.28
C PRO A 121 -12.52 -33.77 -14.53
N GLY A 122 -11.28 -34.15 -14.81
CA GLY A 122 -10.96 -35.14 -15.84
C GLY A 122 -9.84 -34.72 -16.78
N GLN A 123 -8.60 -34.96 -16.37
CA GLN A 123 -7.57 -35.43 -17.28
C GLN A 123 -6.71 -36.45 -16.54
N PRO A 124 -7.00 -37.76 -16.69
CA PRO A 124 -6.01 -38.80 -16.51
C PRO A 124 -5.21 -38.95 -17.80
N HIS A 125 -3.88 -39.03 -17.68
CA HIS A 125 -3.03 -40.05 -18.28
C HIS A 125 -1.70 -40.08 -17.53
#